data_AF-A0KEC7-F1
#
_entry.id   AF-A0KEC7-F1
#
_cell.length_a   1.000
_cell.length_b   1.000
_cell.length_c   1.000
_cell.angle_alpha   90.00
_cell.angle_beta   90.00
_cell.angle_gamma   90.00
#
_symmetry.space_group_name_H-M   'P 1'
#
loop_
_entity.id
_entity.type
_entity.pdbx_description
1 polymer ?
#
loop_
_entity_poly.entity_id
_entity_poly.type
_entity_poly.pdbx_seq_one_letter_code
_entity_poly.pdbx_strand_id
1 'polypeptide(L)'
;MQIQTEHNQICWYAEGAFRDPSPELFDPAWWQTHRQVVGSSIGRGVTWFVKDESRHLVLRHYYRGGMVGKVVRDRFWFEGVESSRAMAEYTLLAKLSAQGLPVPRPFAARMAKQGPFYRADILIERIRGAKDLVALLKQGPIAGEVWHKVGQTVRRLHDAGVYHADLNSHNLLLDKEGKVWVIDFDKGAIRSPGNWQQANLERLLRSFNKESQLHTSFHFVPENWQALMNGYQGKAS
;
A
#
# COMPACT_ATOMS: atom_id res chain seq x y z
N MET A 1 -21.38 0.57 1.48
CA MET A 1 -20.43 1.69 1.20
C MET A 1 -21.24 2.97 1.09
N GLN A 2 -20.81 4.03 1.76
CA GLN A 2 -21.46 5.35 1.70
C GLN A 2 -20.75 6.25 0.70
N ILE A 3 -21.51 6.94 -0.16
CA ILE A 3 -20.99 7.88 -1.16
C ILE A 3 -21.51 9.28 -0.81
N GLN A 4 -20.60 10.25 -0.77
CA GLN A 4 -20.94 11.67 -0.67
C GLN A 4 -20.38 12.41 -1.88
N THR A 5 -21.23 13.23 -2.49
CA THR A 5 -20.85 14.11 -3.59
C THR A 5 -21.17 15.52 -3.17
N GLU A 6 -20.14 16.37 -3.10
CA GLU A 6 -20.29 17.77 -2.72
C GLU A 6 -19.38 18.62 -3.60
N HIS A 7 -19.90 19.72 -4.15
CA HIS A 7 -19.15 20.60 -5.06
C HIS A 7 -18.46 19.83 -6.21
N ASN A 8 -17.13 19.83 -6.21
CA ASN A 8 -16.27 19.20 -7.21
C ASN A 8 -15.64 17.89 -6.71
N GLN A 9 -16.05 17.36 -5.55
CA GLN A 9 -15.45 16.17 -4.95
C GLN A 9 -16.45 15.03 -4.75
N ILE A 10 -15.94 13.81 -4.85
CA ILE A 10 -16.65 12.57 -4.57
C ILE A 10 -15.84 11.83 -3.52
N CYS A 11 -16.49 11.45 -2.43
CA CYS A 11 -15.89 10.71 -1.32
C CYS A 11 -16.62 9.39 -1.14
N TRP A 12 -15.87 8.30 -1.01
CA TRP A 12 -16.35 6.98 -0.63
C TRP A 12 -15.90 6.67 0.79
N TYR A 13 -16.80 6.13 1.59
CA TYR A 13 -16.52 5.67 2.94
C TYR A 13 -16.97 4.22 3.10
N ALA A 14 -16.14 3.42 3.74
CA ALA A 14 -16.54 2.11 4.19
C ALA A 14 -17.73 2.25 5.17
N GLU A 15 -18.66 1.31 5.11
CA GLU A 15 -19.90 1.41 5.88
C GLU A 15 -19.65 1.28 7.37
N GLY A 16 -20.21 2.19 8.16
CA GLY A 16 -19.96 2.27 9.61
C GLY A 16 -18.49 2.59 9.98
N ALA A 17 -17.66 2.99 9.01
CA ALA A 17 -16.25 3.27 9.25
C ALA A 17 -16.01 4.56 10.04
N PHE A 18 -16.91 5.53 9.96
CA PHE A 18 -16.81 6.81 10.66
C PHE A 18 -18.19 7.16 11.21
N ARG A 19 -18.23 7.73 12.42
CA ARG A 19 -19.47 8.16 13.05
C ARG A 19 -20.10 9.35 12.31
N ASP A 20 -19.25 10.26 11.84
CA ASP A 20 -19.63 11.42 11.05
C ASP A 20 -18.70 11.55 9.84
N PRO A 21 -18.98 10.85 8.73
CA PRO A 21 -18.14 10.91 7.54
C PRO A 21 -18.23 12.28 6.87
N SER A 22 -17.11 12.98 6.76
CA SER A 22 -17.01 14.28 6.10
C SER A 22 -15.74 14.41 5.24
N PRO A 23 -15.71 15.29 4.22
CA PRO A 23 -14.53 15.52 3.41
C PRO A 23 -13.29 16.00 4.19
N GLU A 24 -13.48 16.52 5.41
CA GLU A 24 -12.39 16.99 6.27
C GLU A 24 -11.47 15.84 6.72
N LEU A 25 -11.96 14.59 6.70
CA LEU A 25 -11.15 13.40 6.98
C LEU A 25 -9.98 13.23 5.99
N PHE A 26 -10.02 13.89 4.83
CA PHE A 26 -8.93 13.90 3.84
C PHE A 26 -8.03 15.14 3.94
N ASP A 27 -8.21 15.98 4.96
CA ASP A 27 -7.35 17.12 5.27
C ASP A 27 -6.47 16.80 6.49
N PRO A 28 -5.13 16.71 6.35
CA PRO A 28 -4.22 16.54 7.47
C PRO A 28 -4.38 17.61 8.57
N ALA A 29 -4.74 18.85 8.22
CA ALA A 29 -4.91 19.92 9.19
C ALA A 29 -6.07 19.62 10.16
N TRP A 30 -7.15 19.01 9.68
CA TRP A 30 -8.27 18.57 10.52
C TRP A 30 -7.83 17.54 11.56
N TRP A 31 -7.03 16.55 11.16
CA TRP A 31 -6.49 15.56 12.12
C TRP A 31 -5.55 16.20 13.16
N GLN A 32 -4.82 17.25 12.78
CA GLN A 32 -3.93 17.97 13.68
C GLN A 32 -4.70 18.80 14.70
N THR A 33 -5.74 19.54 14.28
CA THR A 33 -6.58 20.34 15.19
C THR A 33 -7.30 19.45 16.20
N HIS A 34 -7.69 18.23 15.81
CA HIS A 34 -8.29 17.23 16.69
C HIS A 34 -7.27 16.41 17.51
N ARG A 35 -5.95 16.70 17.40
CA ARG A 35 -4.86 15.98 18.08
C ARG A 35 -4.85 14.46 17.81
N GLN A 36 -5.22 14.08 16.60
CA GLN A 36 -5.35 12.70 16.16
C GLN A 36 -4.22 12.24 15.22
N VAL A 37 -3.30 13.13 14.85
CA VAL A 37 -2.04 12.74 14.19
C VAL A 37 -1.10 12.06 15.20
N VAL A 38 -0.68 10.83 14.89
CA VAL A 38 0.22 10.02 15.72
C VAL A 38 1.60 9.82 15.08
N GLY A 39 1.85 10.45 13.94
CA GLY A 39 3.13 10.47 13.26
C GLY A 39 3.00 10.75 11.76
N SER A 40 4.14 10.79 11.09
CA SER A 40 4.20 10.97 9.64
C SER A 40 5.46 10.30 9.07
N SER A 41 5.44 10.02 7.77
CA SER A 41 6.62 9.63 7.00
C SER A 41 6.73 10.48 5.75
N ILE A 42 7.95 10.78 5.32
CA ILE A 42 8.24 11.59 4.14
C ILE A 42 8.87 10.68 3.08
N GLY A 43 8.17 10.50 1.96
CA GLY A 43 8.67 9.81 0.77
C GLY A 43 8.52 10.71 -0.46
N ARG A 44 7.73 10.26 -1.44
CA ARG A 44 7.32 11.10 -2.60
C ARG A 44 6.33 12.22 -2.20
N GLY A 45 5.82 12.16 -0.98
CA GLY A 45 4.94 13.11 -0.32
C GLY A 45 4.81 12.75 1.16
N VAL A 46 4.02 13.53 1.90
CA VAL A 46 3.78 13.23 3.32
C VAL A 46 2.70 12.17 3.45
N THR A 47 3.03 11.10 4.15
CA THR A 47 2.07 10.09 4.60
C THR A 47 1.77 10.37 6.06
N TRP A 48 0.50 10.62 6.39
CA TRP A 48 0.09 10.93 7.75
C TRP A 48 -0.43 9.67 8.43
N PHE A 49 0.04 9.42 9.64
CA PHE A 49 -0.51 8.38 10.49
C PHE A 49 -1.48 9.03 11.47
N VAL A 50 -2.74 8.62 11.40
CA VAL A 50 -3.83 9.21 12.18
C VAL A 50 -4.54 8.14 13.01
N LYS A 51 -5.23 8.57 14.06
CA LYS A 51 -5.97 7.68 14.96
C LYS A 51 -7.39 8.20 15.14
N ASP A 52 -8.35 7.36 14.80
CA ASP A 52 -9.78 7.64 14.96
C ASP A 52 -10.39 6.57 15.88
N GLU A 53 -10.80 6.97 17.08
CA GLU A 53 -11.23 6.05 18.14
C GLU A 53 -10.19 4.94 18.40
N SER A 54 -10.52 3.68 18.13
CA SER A 54 -9.61 2.52 18.23
C SER A 54 -8.85 2.22 16.92
N ARG A 55 -9.22 2.87 15.81
CA ARG A 55 -8.65 2.66 14.48
C ARG A 55 -7.34 3.43 14.33
N HIS A 56 -6.36 2.77 13.72
CA HIS A 56 -5.13 3.40 13.28
C HIS A 56 -5.11 3.41 11.76
N LEU A 57 -4.98 4.60 11.19
CA LEU A 57 -5.13 4.82 9.76
C LEU A 57 -3.88 5.47 9.17
N VAL A 58 -3.74 5.29 7.86
CA VAL A 58 -2.78 5.98 7.01
C VAL A 58 -3.58 6.87 6.06
N LEU A 59 -3.39 8.19 6.17
CA LEU A 59 -3.87 9.17 5.20
C LEU A 59 -2.77 9.44 4.18
N ARG A 60 -3.06 9.14 2.91
CA ARG A 60 -2.14 9.35 1.79
C ARG A 60 -2.79 10.21 0.71
N HIS A 61 -2.05 11.22 0.32
CA HIS A 61 -2.35 12.03 -0.87
C HIS A 61 -1.59 11.50 -2.09
N TYR A 62 -2.24 11.37 -3.24
CA TYR A 62 -1.60 10.87 -4.45
C TYR A 62 -0.89 12.00 -5.21
N TYR A 63 0.41 11.83 -5.42
CA TYR A 63 1.21 12.70 -6.28
C TYR A 63 1.54 12.01 -7.61
N ARG A 64 1.65 12.78 -8.70
CA ARG A 64 2.18 12.29 -9.99
C ARG A 64 3.68 11.97 -9.85
N GLY A 65 4.09 10.77 -10.24
CA GLY A 65 5.51 10.35 -10.33
C GLY A 65 6.14 10.61 -11.70
N GLY A 66 7.46 10.39 -11.82
CA GLY A 66 8.23 10.53 -13.08
C GLY A 66 8.65 11.97 -13.40
N MET A 67 9.29 12.20 -14.57
CA MET A 67 9.72 13.53 -15.02
C MET A 67 8.55 14.53 -15.10
N VAL A 68 7.34 14.06 -15.40
CA VAL A 68 6.09 14.86 -15.40
C VAL A 68 5.71 15.37 -14.00
N GLY A 69 6.05 14.61 -12.95
CA GLY A 69 5.91 15.02 -11.55
C GLY A 69 6.88 16.10 -11.08
N LYS A 70 7.82 16.56 -11.94
CA LYS A 70 8.63 17.75 -11.66
C LYS A 70 7.92 19.05 -12.07
N VAL A 71 6.91 18.98 -12.93
CA VAL A 71 6.18 20.16 -13.48
C VAL A 71 4.73 20.22 -12.99
N VAL A 72 4.03 19.07 -12.88
CA VAL A 72 2.65 19.01 -12.37
C VAL A 72 2.53 17.87 -11.35
N ARG A 73 2.70 18.20 -10.07
CA ARG A 73 2.79 17.22 -8.97
C ARG A 73 1.45 16.62 -8.54
N ASP A 74 0.34 17.33 -8.74
CA ASP A 74 -0.90 17.09 -8.00
C ASP A 74 -2.17 17.24 -8.87
N ARG A 75 -2.12 16.70 -10.09
CA ARG A 75 -3.27 16.71 -11.01
C ARG A 75 -3.21 15.44 -11.83
N PHE A 76 -4.31 14.70 -12.00
CA PHE A 76 -4.43 13.54 -12.90
C PHE A 76 -5.50 13.81 -13.96
N TRP A 77 -5.37 13.26 -15.17
CA TRP A 77 -6.40 13.45 -16.21
C TRP A 77 -7.66 12.69 -15.82
N PHE A 78 -8.83 13.33 -15.93
CA PHE A 78 -10.09 12.70 -15.54
C PHE A 78 -10.63 11.81 -16.66
N GLU A 79 -10.68 10.50 -16.40
CA GLU A 79 -11.25 9.48 -17.30
C GLU A 79 -12.49 8.80 -16.70
N GLY A 80 -12.78 9.08 -15.43
CA GLY A 80 -13.84 8.42 -14.66
C GLY A 80 -13.56 8.48 -13.16
N VAL A 81 -14.61 8.30 -12.34
CA VAL A 81 -14.48 8.28 -10.88
C VAL A 81 -13.77 7.01 -10.43
N GLU A 82 -14.25 5.86 -10.90
CA GLU A 82 -13.71 4.54 -10.54
C GLU A 82 -12.28 4.31 -11.05
N SER A 83 -11.91 4.95 -12.15
CA SER A 83 -10.55 4.90 -12.70
C SER A 83 -9.59 5.88 -12.02
N SER A 84 -10.08 6.73 -11.11
CA SER A 84 -9.20 7.60 -10.33
C SER A 84 -8.37 6.77 -9.34
N ARG A 85 -7.11 7.16 -9.10
CA ARG A 85 -6.16 6.32 -8.34
C ARG A 85 -6.68 5.86 -6.99
N ALA A 86 -7.18 6.80 -6.18
CA ALA A 86 -7.68 6.49 -4.85
C ALA A 86 -8.89 5.55 -4.89
N MET A 87 -9.82 5.78 -5.83
CA MET A 87 -11.03 4.96 -5.99
C MET A 87 -10.71 3.56 -6.50
N ALA A 88 -9.82 3.45 -7.50
CA ALA A 88 -9.37 2.16 -8.03
C ALA A 88 -8.65 1.32 -6.96
N GLU A 89 -7.75 1.93 -6.19
CA GLU A 89 -7.06 1.25 -5.10
C GLU A 89 -8.01 0.89 -3.96
N TYR A 90 -8.94 1.77 -3.59
CA TYR A 90 -9.98 1.46 -2.60
C TYR A 90 -10.79 0.24 -3.02
N THR A 91 -11.28 0.19 -4.27
CA THR A 91 -12.07 -0.92 -4.79
C THR A 91 -11.27 -2.22 -4.78
N LEU A 92 -10.00 -2.17 -5.20
CA LEU A 92 -9.12 -3.34 -5.17
C LEU A 92 -8.92 -3.82 -3.73
N LEU A 93 -8.46 -2.95 -2.83
CA LEU A 93 -8.21 -3.28 -1.44
C LEU A 93 -9.48 -3.81 -0.73
N ALA A 94 -10.65 -3.25 -1.02
CA ALA A 94 -11.91 -3.70 -0.42
C ALA A 94 -12.22 -5.15 -0.84
N LYS A 95 -12.03 -5.46 -2.13
CA LYS A 95 -12.17 -6.83 -2.65
C LYS A 95 -11.16 -7.79 -2.03
N LEU A 96 -9.89 -7.41 -1.99
CA LEU A 96 -8.81 -8.27 -1.46
C LEU A 96 -8.95 -8.50 0.05
N SER A 97 -9.30 -7.46 0.80
CA SER A 97 -9.56 -7.53 2.24
C SER A 97 -10.77 -8.41 2.56
N ALA A 98 -11.85 -8.33 1.77
CA ALA A 98 -13.02 -9.21 1.92
C ALA A 98 -12.70 -10.69 1.64
N GLN A 99 -11.69 -10.97 0.82
CA GLN A 99 -11.15 -12.33 0.59
C GLN A 99 -10.17 -12.79 1.70
N GLY A 100 -9.97 -11.96 2.73
CA GLY A 100 -9.05 -12.23 3.83
C GLY A 100 -7.57 -12.20 3.42
N LEU A 101 -7.23 -11.62 2.26
CA LEU A 101 -5.85 -11.50 1.80
C LEU A 101 -5.06 -10.54 2.70
N PRO A 102 -3.72 -10.72 2.82
CA PRO A 102 -2.89 -9.93 3.73
C PRO A 102 -2.57 -8.54 3.14
N VAL A 103 -3.60 -7.71 3.03
CA VAL A 103 -3.55 -6.34 2.51
C VAL A 103 -4.23 -5.39 3.49
N PRO A 104 -3.89 -4.09 3.53
CA PRO A 104 -4.54 -3.15 4.43
C PRO A 104 -6.01 -2.96 4.04
N ARG A 105 -6.90 -2.93 5.04
CA ARG A 105 -8.31 -2.58 4.80
C ARG A 105 -8.44 -1.11 4.36
N PRO A 106 -9.21 -0.80 3.32
CA PRO A 106 -9.50 0.59 2.97
C PRO A 106 -10.68 1.11 3.79
N PHE A 107 -10.61 2.38 4.19
CA PHE A 107 -11.64 3.05 5.00
C PHE A 107 -12.33 4.18 4.26
N ALA A 108 -11.59 4.97 3.48
CA ALA A 108 -12.18 6.01 2.65
C ALA A 108 -11.32 6.36 1.44
N ALA A 109 -11.93 6.92 0.41
CA ALA A 109 -11.24 7.47 -0.75
C ALA A 109 -11.91 8.76 -1.21
N ARG A 110 -11.12 9.73 -1.67
CA ARG A 110 -11.59 11.00 -2.24
C ARG A 110 -11.03 11.20 -3.62
N MET A 111 -11.87 11.75 -4.49
CA MET A 111 -11.46 12.35 -5.76
C MET A 111 -12.04 13.77 -5.83
N ALA A 112 -11.18 14.79 -5.95
CA ALA A 112 -11.58 16.18 -6.10
C ALA A 112 -11.20 16.71 -7.49
N LYS A 113 -12.18 17.07 -8.31
CA LYS A 113 -12.01 17.59 -9.68
C LYS A 113 -11.57 19.05 -9.68
N GLN A 114 -10.68 19.41 -10.60
CA GLN A 114 -10.27 20.77 -10.90
C GLN A 114 -10.13 20.93 -12.42
N GLY A 115 -11.20 21.36 -13.07
CA GLY A 115 -11.29 21.40 -14.53
C GLY A 115 -11.16 19.98 -15.12
N PRO A 116 -10.29 19.75 -16.12
CA PRO A 116 -10.08 18.42 -16.70
C PRO A 116 -9.19 17.51 -15.83
N PHE A 117 -8.75 18.00 -14.68
CA PHE A 117 -7.87 17.27 -13.77
C PHE A 117 -8.56 16.86 -12.47
N TYR A 118 -7.95 15.96 -11.71
CA TYR A 118 -8.37 15.66 -10.34
C TYR A 118 -7.18 15.47 -9.37
N ARG A 119 -7.48 15.60 -8.08
CA ARG A 119 -6.63 15.20 -6.93
C ARG A 119 -7.26 14.01 -6.23
N ALA A 120 -6.46 13.21 -5.54
CA ALA A 120 -6.95 12.00 -4.90
C ALA A 120 -6.31 11.77 -3.54
N ASP A 121 -7.08 11.19 -2.62
CA ASP A 121 -6.66 10.88 -1.27
C ASP A 121 -7.26 9.54 -0.84
N ILE A 122 -6.55 8.79 -0.01
CA ILE A 122 -7.06 7.53 0.53
C ILE A 122 -6.75 7.44 2.03
N LEU A 123 -7.69 6.87 2.77
CA LEU A 123 -7.54 6.42 4.15
C LEU A 123 -7.57 4.90 4.16
N ILE A 124 -6.49 4.29 4.60
CA ILE A 124 -6.34 2.84 4.73
C ILE A 124 -5.88 2.46 6.12
N GLU A 125 -5.99 1.18 6.46
CA GLU A 125 -5.49 0.61 7.70
C GLU A 125 -3.98 0.84 7.87
N ARG A 126 -3.58 1.28 9.07
CA ARG A 126 -2.19 1.23 9.51
C ARG A 126 -1.93 -0.10 10.20
N ILE A 127 -1.11 -0.94 9.58
CA ILE A 127 -0.66 -2.20 10.20
C ILE A 127 0.22 -1.86 11.41
N ARG A 128 -0.32 -2.04 12.61
CA ARG A 128 0.31 -1.55 13.85
C ARG A 128 1.54 -2.38 14.20
N GLY A 129 2.62 -1.67 14.55
CA GLY A 129 3.85 -2.32 15.00
C GLY A 129 4.60 -3.07 13.90
N ALA A 130 4.13 -3.00 12.65
CA ALA A 130 4.82 -3.60 11.53
C ALA A 130 5.98 -2.73 11.06
N LYS A 131 7.03 -3.39 10.59
CA LYS A 131 8.19 -2.77 9.95
C LYS A 131 8.31 -3.33 8.53
N ASP A 132 8.71 -2.50 7.58
CA ASP A 132 9.05 -3.00 6.26
C ASP A 132 10.33 -3.87 6.31
N LEU A 133 10.46 -4.80 5.36
CA LEU A 133 11.59 -5.71 5.34
C LEU A 133 12.93 -4.98 5.18
N VAL A 134 12.97 -3.82 4.51
CA VAL A 134 14.20 -3.04 4.37
C VAL A 134 14.66 -2.49 5.72
N ALA A 135 13.75 -1.93 6.52
CA ALA A 135 14.04 -1.45 7.86
C ALA A 135 14.56 -2.56 8.77
N LEU A 136 14.00 -3.78 8.66
CA LEU A 136 14.48 -4.95 9.40
C LEU A 136 15.86 -5.42 8.93
N LEU A 137 16.09 -5.50 7.62
CA LEU A 137 17.37 -5.92 7.03
C LEU A 137 18.51 -4.94 7.26
N LYS A 138 18.22 -3.68 7.61
CA LYS A 138 19.21 -2.70 8.10
C LYS A 138 19.60 -2.92 9.55
N GLN A 139 18.76 -3.58 10.34
CA GLN A 139 19.00 -3.86 11.75
C GLN A 139 19.71 -5.20 11.97
N GLY A 140 19.49 -6.18 11.09
CA GLY A 140 20.09 -7.50 11.20
C GLY A 140 19.48 -8.52 10.24
N PRO A 141 19.98 -9.77 10.27
CA PRO A 141 19.41 -10.86 9.49
C PRO A 141 17.99 -11.18 9.95
N ILE A 142 17.14 -11.54 8.99
CA ILE A 142 15.78 -12.03 9.22
C ILE A 142 15.79 -13.56 9.13
N ALA A 143 15.07 -14.22 10.05
CA ALA A 143 14.98 -15.68 10.10
C ALA A 143 14.42 -16.29 8.81
N GLY A 144 14.92 -17.47 8.42
CA GLY A 144 14.51 -18.18 7.19
C GLY A 144 13.01 -18.46 7.11
N GLU A 145 12.36 -18.76 8.24
CA GLU A 145 10.91 -18.97 8.32
C GLU A 145 10.09 -17.75 7.87
N VAL A 146 10.60 -16.53 8.09
CA VAL A 146 9.93 -15.30 7.68
C VAL A 146 10.00 -15.17 6.17
N TRP A 147 11.15 -15.46 5.57
CA TRP A 147 11.30 -15.47 4.11
C TRP A 147 10.35 -16.47 3.45
N HIS A 148 10.18 -17.65 4.04
CA HIS A 148 9.20 -18.63 3.59
C HIS A 148 7.77 -18.08 3.63
N LYS A 149 7.37 -17.46 4.76
CA LYS A 149 6.06 -16.77 4.89
C LYS A 149 5.86 -15.63 3.90
N VAL A 150 6.92 -14.88 3.56
CA VAL A 150 6.88 -13.86 2.51
C VAL A 150 6.56 -14.51 1.16
N GLY A 151 7.24 -15.61 0.82
CA GLY A 151 6.98 -16.38 -0.39
C GLY A 151 5.53 -16.87 -0.49
N GLN A 152 5.02 -17.47 0.59
CA GLN A 152 3.64 -17.92 0.69
C GLN A 152 2.64 -16.76 0.53
N THR A 153 2.94 -15.60 1.14
CA THR A 153 2.10 -14.41 1.06
C THR A 153 2.00 -13.85 -0.36
N VAL A 154 3.14 -13.73 -1.05
CA VAL A 154 3.18 -13.31 -2.46
C VAL A 154 2.44 -14.34 -3.32
N ARG A 155 2.63 -15.64 -3.08
CA ARG A 155 1.93 -16.70 -3.79
C ARG A 155 0.41 -16.60 -3.64
N ARG A 156 -0.07 -16.40 -2.41
CA ARG A 156 -1.50 -16.25 -2.11
C ARG A 156 -2.14 -15.08 -2.86
N LEU A 157 -1.43 -13.96 -3.01
CA LEU A 157 -1.88 -12.83 -3.83
C LEU A 157 -1.89 -13.20 -5.33
N HIS A 158 -0.84 -13.84 -5.83
CA HIS A 158 -0.76 -14.26 -7.23
C HIS A 158 -1.83 -15.29 -7.61
N ASP A 159 -2.14 -16.24 -6.73
CA ASP A 159 -3.21 -17.23 -6.92
C ASP A 159 -4.59 -16.56 -6.96
N ALA A 160 -4.79 -15.47 -6.23
CA ALA A 160 -5.99 -14.63 -6.33
C ALA A 160 -5.98 -13.68 -7.56
N GLY A 161 -4.98 -13.80 -8.45
CA GLY A 161 -4.84 -13.00 -9.66
C GLY A 161 -4.35 -11.57 -9.41
N VAL A 162 -3.81 -11.27 -8.23
CA VAL A 162 -3.42 -9.90 -7.85
C VAL A 162 -2.09 -9.54 -8.50
N TYR A 163 -2.15 -8.62 -9.45
CA TYR A 163 -0.99 -7.95 -10.03
C TYR A 163 -0.68 -6.68 -9.23
N HIS A 164 0.57 -6.56 -8.77
CA HIS A 164 1.05 -5.41 -8.03
C HIS A 164 2.07 -4.62 -8.87
N ALA A 165 1.72 -3.43 -9.36
CA ALA A 165 2.55 -2.69 -10.32
C ALA A 165 3.96 -2.35 -9.78
N ASP A 166 4.10 -2.16 -8.48
CA ASP A 166 5.37 -1.84 -7.82
C ASP A 166 5.72 -2.74 -6.63
N LEU A 167 5.60 -4.07 -6.78
CA LEU A 167 5.98 -4.99 -5.70
C LEU A 167 7.48 -4.87 -5.42
N ASN A 168 7.83 -4.36 -4.24
CA ASN A 168 9.21 -4.11 -3.82
C ASN A 168 9.39 -4.37 -2.31
N SER A 169 10.63 -4.39 -1.85
CA SER A 169 11.00 -4.71 -0.47
C SER A 169 10.46 -3.75 0.60
N HIS A 170 10.16 -2.49 0.26
CA HIS A 170 9.52 -1.52 1.16
C HIS A 170 8.02 -1.75 1.31
N ASN A 171 7.40 -2.42 0.34
CA ASN A 171 5.97 -2.72 0.31
C ASN A 171 5.61 -4.06 0.99
N LEU A 172 6.60 -4.73 1.58
CA LEU A 172 6.43 -5.93 2.39
C LEU A 172 6.62 -5.56 3.86
N LEU A 173 5.55 -5.67 4.65
CA LEU A 173 5.59 -5.42 6.08
C LEU A 173 5.58 -6.74 6.86
N LEU A 174 6.32 -6.80 7.95
CA LEU A 174 6.24 -7.85 8.95
C LEU A 174 5.70 -7.24 10.25
N ASP A 175 4.55 -7.72 10.72
CA ASP A 175 4.00 -7.30 12.00
C ASP A 175 4.62 -8.06 13.20
N LYS A 176 4.23 -7.66 14.41
CA LYS A 176 4.74 -8.24 15.65
C LYS A 176 4.32 -9.70 15.86
N GLU A 177 3.29 -10.15 15.18
CA GLU A 177 2.78 -11.52 15.24
C GLU A 177 3.45 -12.41 14.17
N GLY A 178 4.38 -11.86 13.39
CA GLY A 178 5.08 -12.55 12.34
C GLY A 178 4.23 -12.77 11.09
N LYS A 179 3.12 -12.04 10.95
CA LYS A 179 2.31 -12.03 9.73
C LYS A 179 2.91 -11.02 8.74
N VAL A 180 3.00 -11.46 7.49
CA VAL A 180 3.48 -10.66 6.38
C VAL A 180 2.28 -9.98 5.72
N TRP A 181 2.43 -8.70 5.42
CA TRP A 181 1.45 -7.88 4.71
C TRP A 181 2.08 -7.27 3.46
N VAL A 182 1.27 -7.10 2.42
CA VAL A 182 1.65 -6.32 1.24
C VAL A 182 0.86 -5.02 1.27
N ILE A 183 1.51 -3.90 1.00
CA ILE A 183 0.91 -2.55 0.99
C ILE A 183 1.19 -1.84 -0.33
N ASP A 184 0.55 -0.68 -0.53
CA ASP A 184 0.71 0.20 -1.70
C ASP A 184 0.24 -0.44 -3.02
N PHE A 185 -1.07 -0.60 -3.16
CA PHE A 185 -1.69 -1.19 -4.34
C PHE A 185 -1.99 -0.15 -5.43
N ASP A 186 -1.27 0.97 -5.46
CA ASP A 186 -1.42 1.97 -6.51
C ASP A 186 -1.13 1.31 -7.87
N LYS A 187 -2.09 1.43 -8.79
CA LYS A 187 -2.09 0.73 -10.10
C LYS A 187 -2.07 -0.80 -10.00
N GLY A 188 -2.47 -1.38 -8.88
CA GLY A 188 -2.75 -2.81 -8.76
C GLY A 188 -3.96 -3.21 -9.62
N ALA A 189 -4.04 -4.47 -10.01
CA ALA A 189 -5.13 -5.00 -10.81
C ALA A 189 -5.35 -6.49 -10.57
N ILE A 190 -6.53 -7.00 -10.95
CA ILE A 190 -6.75 -8.44 -11.09
C ILE A 190 -6.43 -8.84 -12.53
N ARG A 191 -5.60 -9.86 -12.71
CA ARG A 191 -5.18 -10.37 -14.02
C ARG A 191 -5.31 -11.89 -14.06
N SER A 192 -5.66 -12.43 -15.22
CA SER A 192 -5.51 -13.85 -15.50
C SER A 192 -4.04 -14.26 -15.36
N PRO A 193 -3.74 -15.50 -14.92
CA PRO A 193 -2.36 -15.94 -14.77
C PRO A 193 -1.51 -15.79 -16.05
N GLY A 194 -0.22 -15.47 -15.91
CA GLY A 194 0.71 -15.38 -17.03
C GLY A 194 2.13 -15.00 -16.64
N ASN A 195 2.86 -14.35 -17.55
CA ASN A 195 4.26 -13.97 -17.30
C ASN A 195 4.43 -12.84 -16.28
N TRP A 196 3.33 -12.17 -15.90
CA TRP A 196 3.40 -11.05 -14.97
C TRP A 196 3.74 -11.49 -13.54
N GLN A 197 3.37 -12.70 -13.09
CA GLN A 197 3.75 -13.20 -11.77
C GLN A 197 5.27 -13.28 -11.63
N GLN A 198 5.92 -13.84 -12.65
CA GLN A 198 7.37 -13.96 -12.71
C GLN A 198 8.04 -12.57 -12.76
N ALA A 199 7.51 -11.67 -13.59
CA ALA A 199 8.00 -10.29 -13.63
C ALA A 199 7.82 -9.54 -12.29
N ASN A 200 6.81 -9.90 -11.50
CA ASN A 200 6.59 -9.32 -10.16
C ASN A 200 7.62 -9.83 -9.14
N LEU A 201 7.92 -11.12 -9.15
CA LEU A 201 9.01 -11.71 -8.36
C LEU A 201 10.37 -11.12 -8.75
N GLU A 202 10.66 -10.98 -10.04
CA GLU A 202 11.91 -10.39 -10.52
C GLU A 202 12.04 -8.92 -10.11
N ARG A 203 10.94 -8.16 -10.15
CA ARG A 203 10.93 -6.78 -9.63
C ARG A 203 11.27 -6.76 -8.15
N LEU A 204 10.67 -7.65 -7.35
CA LEU A 204 10.94 -7.77 -5.93
C LEU A 204 12.42 -8.10 -5.67
N LEU A 205 12.98 -9.09 -6.36
CA LEU A 205 14.41 -9.43 -6.25
C LEU A 205 15.32 -8.24 -6.61
N ARG A 206 15.03 -7.55 -7.72
CA ARG A 206 15.77 -6.34 -8.10
C ARG A 206 15.71 -5.26 -7.03
N SER A 207 14.58 -5.12 -6.32
CA SER A 207 14.45 -4.16 -5.24
C SER A 207 15.34 -4.51 -4.04
N PHE A 208 15.40 -5.78 -3.63
CA PHE A 208 16.33 -6.21 -2.58
C PHE A 208 17.79 -5.97 -2.99
N ASN A 209 18.18 -6.39 -4.19
CA ASN A 209 19.55 -6.21 -4.69
C ASN A 209 19.94 -4.73 -4.75
N LYS A 210 19.01 -3.86 -5.14
CA LYS A 210 19.22 -2.41 -5.14
C LYS A 210 19.47 -1.88 -3.73
N GLU A 211 18.66 -2.27 -2.75
CA GLU A 211 18.84 -1.85 -1.35
C GLU A 211 20.18 -2.35 -0.78
N SER A 212 20.61 -3.58 -1.13
CA SER A 212 21.94 -4.10 -0.78
C SER A 212 23.10 -3.26 -1.32
N GLN A 213 22.90 -2.57 -2.45
CA GLN A 213 23.91 -1.66 -3.03
C GLN A 213 23.87 -0.26 -2.41
N LEU A 214 22.72 0.17 -1.89
CA LEU A 214 22.53 1.50 -1.31
C LEU A 214 22.96 1.58 0.16
N HIS A 215 23.06 0.45 0.85
CA HIS A 215 23.27 0.39 2.29
C HIS A 215 24.46 -0.48 2.64
N THR A 216 25.44 0.09 3.35
CA THR A 216 26.65 -0.61 3.81
C THR A 216 26.35 -1.77 4.75
N SER A 217 25.31 -1.64 5.58
CA SER A 217 24.78 -2.69 6.44
C SER A 217 23.39 -3.06 5.97
N PHE A 218 23.32 -4.16 5.21
CA PHE A 218 22.07 -4.72 4.70
C PHE A 218 22.18 -6.24 4.61
N HIS A 219 21.38 -6.93 5.40
CA HIS A 219 21.55 -8.36 5.67
C HIS A 219 20.74 -9.27 4.73
N PHE A 220 20.64 -8.89 3.45
CA PHE A 220 20.02 -9.71 2.41
C PHE A 220 21.08 -10.55 1.68
N VAL A 221 20.94 -11.88 1.76
CA VAL A 221 21.84 -12.85 1.12
C VAL A 221 21.07 -13.78 0.18
N PRO A 222 21.72 -14.44 -0.80
CA PRO A 222 21.05 -15.31 -1.76
C PRO A 222 20.14 -16.40 -1.15
N GLU A 223 20.52 -16.93 0.01
CA GLU A 223 19.76 -17.95 0.75
C GLU A 223 18.38 -17.43 1.19
N ASN A 224 18.27 -16.13 1.47
CA ASN A 224 17.00 -15.49 1.78
C ASN A 224 16.03 -15.53 0.59
N TRP A 225 16.53 -15.25 -0.62
CA TRP A 225 15.74 -15.36 -1.83
C TRP A 225 15.32 -16.80 -2.10
N GLN A 226 16.24 -17.76 -1.88
CA GLN A 226 15.93 -19.18 -2.02
C GLN A 226 14.82 -19.62 -1.04
N ALA A 227 14.86 -19.18 0.21
CA ALA A 227 13.82 -19.46 1.20
C ALA A 227 12.46 -18.86 0.80
N LEU A 228 12.45 -17.62 0.27
CA LEU A 228 11.24 -17.00 -0.29
C LEU A 228 10.69 -17.81 -1.47
N MET A 229 11.54 -18.21 -2.41
CA MET A 229 11.12 -18.99 -3.56
C MET A 229 10.63 -20.39 -3.16
N ASN A 230 11.22 -21.01 -2.14
CA ASN A 230 10.72 -22.26 -1.57
C ASN A 230 9.29 -22.09 -1.02
N GLY A 231 9.04 -21.01 -0.26
CA GLY A 231 7.69 -20.68 0.22
C GLY A 231 6.70 -20.40 -0.90
N TYR A 232 7.12 -19.68 -1.95
CA TYR A 232 6.30 -19.39 -3.12
C TYR A 232 5.92 -20.65 -3.93
N GLN A 233 6.84 -21.62 -3.99
CA GLN A 233 6.67 -22.90 -4.67
C GLN A 233 5.92 -23.95 -3.82
N GLY A 234 5.63 -23.65 -2.54
CA GLY A 234 4.97 -24.58 -1.62
C GLY A 234 5.88 -25.70 -1.10
N LYS A 235 7.21 -25.53 -1.14
CA LYS A 235 8.16 -26.47 -0.53
C LYS A 235 8.12 -26.34 1.00
N ALA A 236 8.46 -27.38 1.74
CA ALA A 236 8.60 -27.30 3.20
C ALA A 236 9.68 -26.27 3.59
N SER A 237 9.48 -25.61 4.74
CA SER A 237 10.41 -24.62 5.30
C SER A 237 11.63 -25.26 5.92
#